data_AF-A0A0T0M472-F1
#
_entry.id   AF-A0A0T0M472-F1
#
_cell.length_a   1.000
_cell.length_b   1.000
_cell.length_c   1.000
_cell.angle_alpha   90.00
_cell.angle_beta   90.00
_cell.angle_gamma   90.00
#
_symmetry.space_group_name_H-M   'P 1'
#
loop_
_entity.id
_entity.type
_entity.pdbx_description
1 polymer ?
#
loop_
_entity_poly.entity_id
_entity_poly.type
_entity_poly.pdbx_seq_one_letter_code
_entity_poly.pdbx_strand_id
1 'polypeptide(L)'
;MDKNNHTSTSQCICCGYFSLEQKGAAEICTVCFWEDDGETDLDVISNPNVMTLREGRDNFLKFGAHDKQYIKDVVKNPETIFKKGNLPTY
;
A
#
# COMPACT_ATOMS: atom_id res chain seq x y z
N MET A 1 16.79 8.20 20.90
CA MET A 1 15.39 8.11 20.46
C MET A 1 15.32 6.89 19.57
N ASP A 2 14.79 5.81 20.12
CA ASP A 2 14.95 4.46 19.57
C ASP A 2 13.89 4.24 18.50
N LYS A 3 14.30 4.20 17.22
CA LYS A 3 13.40 4.03 16.06
C LYS A 3 13.01 2.56 15.81
N ASN A 4 13.08 1.69 16.82
CA ASN A 4 13.12 0.23 16.65
C ASN A 4 11.92 -0.50 17.26
N ASN A 5 10.68 -0.03 17.06
CA ASN A 5 9.51 -0.92 17.12
C ASN A 5 8.19 -0.27 16.66
N HIS A 6 8.18 0.40 15.50
CA HIS A 6 6.89 0.67 14.88
C HIS A 6 6.40 -0.61 14.20
N THR A 7 5.62 -1.39 14.95
CA THR A 7 4.89 -2.51 14.36
C THR A 7 3.79 -1.90 13.51
N SER A 8 3.92 -1.91 12.18
CA SER A 8 2.85 -1.48 11.29
C SER A 8 1.63 -2.39 11.51
N THR A 9 0.50 -1.82 11.93
CA THR A 9 -0.70 -2.58 12.33
C THR A 9 -1.85 -2.45 11.33
N SER A 10 -1.73 -1.53 10.37
CA SER A 10 -2.76 -1.24 9.40
C SER A 10 -2.41 -1.83 8.03
N GLN A 11 -3.37 -2.56 7.47
CA GLN A 11 -3.24 -3.19 6.16
C GLN A 11 -3.45 -2.18 5.04
N CYS A 12 -2.48 -2.06 4.13
CA CYS A 12 -2.63 -1.32 2.88
C CYS A 12 -3.66 -2.03 1.99
N ILE A 13 -4.66 -1.30 1.54
CA ILE A 13 -5.76 -1.82 0.71
C ILE A 13 -5.34 -2.11 -0.75
N CYS A 14 -4.20 -1.60 -1.18
CA CYS A 14 -3.61 -1.85 -2.50
C CYS A 14 -2.82 -3.17 -2.51
N CYS A 15 -1.82 -3.34 -1.65
CA CYS A 15 -0.91 -4.50 -1.72
C CYS A 15 -1.22 -5.62 -0.72
N GLY A 16 -2.05 -5.34 0.30
CA GLY A 16 -2.43 -6.27 1.35
C GLY A 16 -1.39 -6.46 2.46
N TYR A 17 -0.25 -5.77 2.42
CA TYR A 17 0.74 -5.80 3.51
C TYR A 17 0.34 -4.87 4.66
N PHE A 18 0.65 -5.28 5.87
CA PHE A 18 0.55 -4.46 7.08
C PHE A 18 1.77 -3.55 7.15
N SER A 19 1.70 -2.42 6.44
CA SER A 19 2.82 -1.47 6.27
C SER A 19 2.44 -0.03 6.60
N LEU A 20 1.23 0.18 7.11
CA LEU A 20 0.74 1.47 7.58
C LEU A 20 0.69 1.46 9.11
N GLU A 21 0.94 2.59 9.74
CA GLU A 21 0.73 2.79 11.17
C GLU A 21 -0.77 2.98 11.43
N GLN A 22 -1.42 3.89 10.72
CA GLN A 22 -2.85 4.20 10.83
C GLN A 22 -3.57 4.19 9.46
N LYS A 23 -4.81 3.69 9.43
CA LYS A 23 -5.70 3.79 8.25
C LYS A 23 -6.30 5.19 8.09
N GLY A 24 -6.42 5.65 6.85
CA GLY A 24 -7.03 6.93 6.46
C GLY A 24 -6.23 8.16 6.91
N ALA A 25 -4.93 7.98 7.17
CA ALA A 25 -4.04 9.02 7.70
C ALA A 25 -3.12 9.65 6.64
N ALA A 26 -3.45 9.50 5.34
CA ALA A 26 -2.61 9.95 4.22
C ALA A 26 -1.18 9.37 4.26
N GLU A 27 -1.01 8.18 4.83
CA GLU A 27 0.28 7.49 4.87
C GLU A 27 0.57 6.83 3.52
N ILE A 28 1.83 6.91 3.10
CA ILE A 28 2.32 6.22 1.90
C ILE A 28 2.81 4.82 2.28
N CYS A 29 2.21 3.81 1.67
CA CYS A 29 2.62 2.42 1.83
C CYS A 29 4.04 2.21 1.28
N THR A 30 5.02 1.93 2.12
CA THR A 30 6.42 1.66 1.67
C THR A 30 6.58 0.39 0.84
N VAL A 31 5.56 -0.48 0.79
CA VAL A 31 5.59 -1.73 0.02
C VAL A 31 5.14 -1.54 -1.42
N CYS A 32 4.16 -0.68 -1.67
CA CYS A 32 3.61 -0.49 -3.02
C CYS A 32 3.53 0.96 -3.47
N PHE A 33 3.83 1.92 -2.59
CA PHE A 33 3.75 3.36 -2.77
C PHE A 33 2.34 3.98 -2.83
N TRP A 34 1.28 3.20 -2.58
CA TRP A 34 -0.09 3.73 -2.50
C TRP A 34 -0.25 4.67 -1.29
N GLU A 35 -0.75 5.89 -1.50
CA GLU A 35 -1.15 6.81 -0.44
C GLU A 35 -2.57 6.47 0.04
N ASP A 36 -2.73 6.28 1.35
CA ASP A 36 -4.02 5.94 1.98
C ASP A 36 -4.93 7.17 2.09
N ASP A 37 -5.78 7.36 1.09
CA ASP A 37 -6.79 8.43 1.01
C ASP A 37 -8.15 8.03 1.63
N GLY A 38 -8.25 6.83 2.20
CA GLY A 38 -9.48 6.32 2.80
C GLY A 38 -10.57 5.91 1.80
N GLU A 39 -10.35 6.08 0.49
CA GLU A 39 -11.25 5.55 -0.53
C GLU A 39 -11.06 4.03 -0.66
N THR A 40 -12.17 3.30 -0.64
CA THR A 40 -12.17 1.83 -0.67
C THR A 40 -12.87 1.25 -1.89
N ASP A 41 -13.64 2.05 -2.62
CA ASP A 41 -14.24 1.65 -3.87
C ASP A 41 -13.15 1.34 -4.91
N LEU A 42 -13.25 0.17 -5.53
CA LEU A 42 -12.24 -0.33 -6.47
C LEU A 42 -12.16 0.49 -7.74
N ASP A 43 -13.26 1.15 -8.13
CA ASP A 43 -13.43 1.76 -9.45
C ASP A 43 -13.59 3.29 -9.36
N VAL A 44 -13.48 3.87 -8.15
CA VAL A 44 -13.34 5.32 -7.94
C VAL A 44 -11.88 5.74 -8.11
N ILE A 45 -11.66 6.85 -8.81
CA ILE A 45 -10.32 7.42 -8.98
C ILE A 45 -9.87 8.02 -7.65
N SER A 46 -8.79 7.47 -7.10
CA SER A 46 -8.07 8.08 -5.99
C SER A 46 -7.40 9.38 -6.43
N ASN A 47 -7.63 10.46 -5.69
CA ASN A 47 -7.05 11.77 -6.02
C ASN A 47 -5.51 11.78 -5.91
N PRO A 48 -4.88 11.34 -4.79
CA PRO A 48 -3.43 11.36 -4.67
C PRO A 48 -2.73 10.32 -5.55
N ASN A 49 -3.36 9.17 -5.79
CA ASN A 49 -2.75 8.09 -6.58
C ASN A 49 -3.03 8.22 -8.09
N VAL A 50 -3.98 9.08 -8.49
CA VAL A 50 -4.36 9.38 -9.89
C VAL A 50 -4.74 8.13 -10.70
N MET A 51 -5.29 7.13 -10.01
CA MET A 51 -5.76 5.86 -10.59
C MET A 51 -6.80 5.22 -9.67
N THR A 52 -7.49 4.21 -10.16
CA THR A 52 -8.41 3.40 -9.34
C THR A 52 -7.64 2.44 -8.44
N LEU A 53 -8.25 2.02 -7.32
CA LEU A 53 -7.66 1.02 -6.45
C LEU A 53 -7.50 -0.34 -7.16
N ARG A 54 -8.40 -0.67 -8.10
CA ARG A 54 -8.25 -1.84 -8.97
C ARG A 54 -6.98 -1.78 -9.81
N GLU A 55 -6.73 -0.65 -10.47
CA GLU A 55 -5.51 -0.45 -11.25
C GLU A 55 -4.26 -0.54 -10.37
N GLY A 56 -4.27 0.09 -9.19
CA GLY A 56 -3.17 0.00 -8.23
C GLY A 56 -2.87 -1.45 -7.79
N ARG A 57 -3.91 -2.23 -7.49
CA ARG A 57 -3.79 -3.67 -7.16
C ARG A 57 -3.18 -4.46 -8.30
N ASP A 58 -3.69 -4.29 -9.53
CA ASP A 58 -3.19 -4.98 -10.72
C ASP A 58 -1.73 -4.62 -11.02
N ASN A 59 -1.39 -3.36 -10.83
CA ASN A 59 -0.05 -2.83 -10.98
C ASN A 59 0.92 -3.44 -9.97
N PHE A 60 0.52 -3.53 -8.70
CA PHE A 60 1.32 -4.17 -7.67
C PHE A 60 1.60 -5.64 -7.99
N LEU A 61 0.60 -6.37 -8.50
CA LEU A 61 0.78 -7.75 -8.95
C LEU A 61 1.75 -7.87 -10.13
N LYS A 62 1.78 -6.88 -11.04
CA LYS A 62 2.63 -6.91 -12.24
C LYS A 62 4.07 -6.50 -11.98
N PHE A 63 4.30 -5.50 -11.13
CA PHE A 63 5.63 -4.89 -10.99
C PHE A 63 6.04 -4.52 -9.54
N GLY A 64 5.23 -4.84 -8.54
CA GLY A 64 5.59 -4.65 -7.12
C GLY A 64 5.40 -3.22 -6.60
N ALA A 65 4.79 -2.32 -7.38
CA ALA A 65 4.37 -0.98 -6.96
C ALA A 65 2.98 -0.67 -7.54
N HIS A 66 2.30 0.38 -7.09
CA HIS A 66 1.03 0.81 -7.71
C HIS A 66 1.26 1.60 -9.01
N ASP A 67 2.44 2.20 -9.19
CA ASP A 67 2.89 2.84 -10.43
C ASP A 67 4.34 2.45 -10.76
N LYS A 68 4.66 2.30 -12.05
CA LYS A 68 5.99 1.93 -12.53
C LYS A 68 7.07 2.93 -12.10
N GLN A 69 6.71 4.19 -11.93
CA GLN A 69 7.68 5.23 -11.53
C GLN A 69 8.27 4.97 -10.14
N TYR A 70 7.56 4.26 -9.26
CA TYR A 70 7.95 4.02 -7.87
C TYR A 70 8.63 2.67 -7.61
N ILE A 71 8.91 1.87 -8.65
CA ILE A 71 9.58 0.57 -8.51
C ILE A 71 10.91 0.67 -7.73
N LYS A 72 11.60 1.82 -7.81
CA LYS A 72 12.87 2.06 -7.13
C LYS A 72 12.71 2.50 -5.67
N ASP A 73 11.52 2.94 -5.29
CA ASP A 73 11.23 3.56 -3.98
C ASP A 73 10.51 2.59 -3.02
N VAL A 74 10.06 1.43 -3.52
CA VAL A 74 9.44 0.39 -2.70
C VAL A 74 10.47 -0.49 -1.97
N VAL A 75 10.08 -1.01 -0.81
CA VAL A 75 10.86 -2.01 -0.05
C VAL A 75 11.01 -3.29 -0.87
N LYS A 76 12.25 -3.78 -0.95
CA LYS A 76 12.56 -5.09 -1.57
C LYS A 76 12.26 -6.23 -0.59
N ASN A 77 11.69 -7.32 -1.11
CA ASN A 77 11.32 -8.52 -0.33
C ASN A 77 10.43 -8.18 0.89
N PRO A 78 9.30 -7.48 0.70
CA PRO A 78 8.46 -7.00 1.80
C PRO A 78 7.94 -8.12 2.71
N GLU A 79 7.84 -9.35 2.23
CA GLU A 79 7.48 -10.55 3.00
C GLU A 79 8.46 -10.91 4.12
N THR A 80 9.70 -10.39 4.06
CA THR A 80 10.70 -10.58 5.13
C THR A 80 10.53 -9.60 6.28
N ILE A 81 9.76 -8.52 6.08
CA ILE A 81 9.62 -7.40 7.03
C ILE A 81 8.16 -7.26 7.49
N PHE A 82 7.21 -7.40 6.57
CA PHE A 82 5.79 -7.13 6.79
C PHE A 82 4.94 -8.39 6.66
N LYS A 83 3.96 -8.51 7.56
CA LYS A 83 2.90 -9.50 7.42
C LYS A 83 2.01 -9.14 6.22
N LYS A 84 1.56 -10.14 5.46
CA LYS A 84 0.55 -9.99 4.41
C LYS A 84 -0.79 -10.56 4.85
N GLY A 85 -1.86 -9.81 4.63
CA GLY A 85 -3.24 -10.25 4.82
C GLY A 85 -3.93 -10.53 3.48
N ASN A 86 -5.11 -11.12 3.54
CA ASN A 86 -5.99 -11.21 2.38
C ASN A 86 -6.50 -9.81 2.03
N LEU A 87 -6.53 -9.50 0.73
CA LEU A 87 -7.11 -8.23 0.28
C LEU A 87 -8.60 -8.19 0.65
N PRO A 88 -9.09 -7.04 1.13
CA PRO A 88 -10.51 -6.89 1.41
C PRO A 88 -11.36 -6.95 0.13
N THR A 89 -12.57 -7.49 0.27
CA THR A 89 -13.52 -7.77 -0.81
C THR A 89 -14.74 -6.84 -0.83
N TYR A 90 -14.68 -5.72 -0.10
CA TYR A 90 -15.76 -4.74 -0.10
C TYR A 90 -15.94 -4.12 -1.48
#